data_AF-A0A914Y4V7-F1
#
_entry.id   AF-A0A914Y4V7-F1
#
_cell.length_a   1.000
_cell.length_b   1.000
_cell.length_c   1.000
_cell.angle_alpha   90.00
_cell.angle_beta   90.00
_cell.angle_gamma   90.00
#
_symmetry.space_group_name_H-M   'P 1'
#
loop_
_entity.id
_entity.type
_entity.pdbx_description
1 polymer ?
#
loop_
_entity_poly.entity_id
_entity_poly.type
_entity_poly.pdbx_seq_one_letter_code
_entity_poly.pdbx_strand_id
1 'polypeptide(L)'
;MLRSLSSIPPSRITKAPVERARLYFLVCWFHALVQERLRYRPLGWAHSYEFSDADLRMACDTLDIAVDSVALGRNNGSSDKLPWKALRTLFSQCIYGGKIDNKFDQTLLDCFLQKLFTSKAFEDDFVLINNVDGKSSPLCIPEAHSHDELLQWISHIEHLQMPNWIGLPNNAEKVLLTVRGQELIRNMLKMSDDELAYNDTSEKEQKAPSWMIVLAETATRWLSALPQNVTKLKRTKDNIKDPLFRFFEREINLGLKLLSDIRCDLTDILADKFLRHGIVTQFLNLLLQWNG
;
A
#
# COMPACT_ATOMS: atom_id res chain seq x y z
N MET A 1 -11.15 -4.08 -15.52
CA MET A 1 -11.52 -5.03 -16.59
C MET A 1 -12.03 -4.37 -17.87
N LEU A 2 -13.09 -3.54 -17.85
CA LEU A 2 -13.59 -2.88 -19.08
C LEU A 2 -12.48 -2.17 -19.87
N ARG A 3 -11.68 -1.33 -19.19
CA ARG A 3 -10.50 -0.67 -19.79
C ARG A 3 -9.50 -1.64 -20.40
N SER A 4 -9.20 -2.74 -19.71
CA SER A 4 -8.23 -3.74 -20.15
C SER A 4 -8.72 -4.43 -21.43
N LEU A 5 -9.97 -4.89 -21.44
CA LEU A 5 -10.56 -5.54 -22.62
C LEU A 5 -10.80 -4.60 -23.78
N SER A 6 -11.17 -3.34 -23.55
CA SER A 6 -11.35 -2.35 -24.63
C SER A 6 -10.02 -1.96 -25.28
N SER A 7 -8.89 -2.09 -24.57
CA SER A 7 -7.56 -1.84 -25.14
C SER A 7 -7.05 -2.94 -26.08
N ILE A 8 -7.72 -4.11 -26.10
CA ILE A 8 -7.31 -5.26 -26.89
C ILE A 8 -8.21 -5.34 -28.14
N PRO A 9 -7.64 -5.39 -29.36
CA PRO A 9 -8.43 -5.46 -30.58
C PRO A 9 -9.32 -6.71 -30.63
N PRO A 10 -10.60 -6.61 -31.06
CA PRO A 10 -11.49 -7.76 -31.17
C PRO A 10 -10.93 -8.87 -32.07
N SER A 11 -10.26 -8.50 -33.17
CA SER A 11 -9.61 -9.43 -34.11
C SER A 11 -8.51 -10.27 -33.48
N ARG A 12 -7.85 -9.75 -32.44
CA ARG A 12 -6.83 -10.48 -31.69
C ARG A 12 -7.47 -11.54 -30.81
N ILE A 13 -8.58 -11.22 -30.16
CA ILE A 13 -9.31 -12.11 -29.25
C ILE A 13 -10.01 -13.25 -30.00
N THR A 14 -10.62 -12.95 -31.16
CA THR A 14 -11.36 -13.94 -31.97
C THR A 14 -10.47 -14.78 -32.89
N LYS A 15 -9.17 -14.49 -32.97
CA LYS A 15 -8.21 -15.31 -33.73
C LYS A 15 -8.21 -16.73 -33.16
N ALA A 16 -8.26 -17.75 -34.03
CA ALA A 16 -8.20 -19.15 -33.63
C ALA A 16 -6.95 -19.46 -32.78
N PRO A 17 -7.08 -20.25 -31.71
CA PRO A 17 -8.20 -21.13 -31.40
C PRO A 17 -9.28 -20.48 -30.50
N VAL A 18 -10.49 -21.06 -30.45
CA VAL A 18 -11.65 -20.49 -29.71
C VAL A 18 -11.34 -20.26 -28.23
N GLU A 19 -10.48 -21.10 -27.65
CA GLU A 19 -9.98 -20.99 -26.28
C GLU A 19 -9.24 -19.68 -25.99
N ARG A 20 -8.78 -18.98 -27.03
CA ARG A 20 -8.05 -17.71 -26.91
C ARG A 20 -8.87 -16.66 -26.16
N ALA A 21 -10.16 -16.49 -26.47
CA ALA A 21 -10.99 -15.49 -25.82
C ALA A 21 -11.04 -15.68 -24.29
N ARG A 22 -11.16 -16.93 -23.85
CA ARG A 22 -11.17 -17.31 -22.43
C ARG A 22 -9.83 -17.01 -21.74
N LEU A 23 -8.71 -17.22 -22.43
CA LEU A 23 -7.39 -16.87 -21.92
C LEU A 23 -7.19 -15.36 -21.77
N TYR A 24 -7.64 -14.56 -22.74
CA TYR A 24 -7.61 -13.10 -22.66
C TYR A 24 -8.44 -12.59 -21.48
N PHE A 25 -9.61 -13.19 -21.27
CA PHE A 25 -10.41 -12.91 -20.08
C PHE A 25 -9.62 -13.17 -18.79
N LEU A 26 -8.98 -14.35 -18.65
CA LEU A 26 -8.19 -14.69 -17.46
C LEU A 26 -7.03 -13.72 -17.22
N VAL A 27 -6.34 -13.28 -18.27
CA VAL A 27 -5.27 -12.28 -18.18
C VAL A 27 -5.83 -10.93 -17.72
N CYS A 28 -6.93 -10.47 -18.30
CA CYS A 28 -7.59 -9.22 -17.90
C CYS A 28 -8.14 -9.28 -16.47
N TRP A 29 -8.69 -10.42 -16.05
CA TRP A 29 -9.15 -10.68 -14.69
C TRP A 29 -7.99 -10.62 -13.70
N PHE A 30 -6.90 -11.35 -13.98
CA PHE A 30 -5.70 -11.34 -13.16
C PHE A 30 -5.10 -9.93 -13.03
N HIS A 31 -5.00 -9.20 -14.14
CA HIS A 31 -4.48 -7.83 -14.15
C HIS A 31 -5.34 -6.89 -13.29
N ALA A 32 -6.67 -6.97 -13.42
CA ALA A 32 -7.58 -6.19 -12.59
C ALA A 32 -7.46 -6.57 -11.10
N LEU A 33 -7.31 -7.87 -10.80
CA LEU A 33 -7.16 -8.36 -9.43
C LEU A 33 -5.90 -7.79 -8.77
N VAL A 34 -4.74 -7.86 -9.42
CA VAL A 34 -3.49 -7.36 -8.84
C VAL A 34 -3.51 -5.84 -8.65
N GLN A 35 -4.14 -5.11 -9.58
CA GLN A 35 -4.35 -3.67 -9.48
C GLN A 35 -5.32 -3.29 -8.36
N GLU A 36 -6.46 -3.94 -8.24
CA GLU A 36 -7.45 -3.61 -7.21
C GLU A 36 -6.89 -3.90 -5.81
N ARG A 37 -6.10 -4.96 -5.64
CA ARG A 37 -5.38 -5.23 -4.39
C ARG A 37 -4.43 -4.11 -3.96
N LEU A 38 -3.85 -3.33 -4.88
CA LEU A 38 -2.97 -2.20 -4.52
C LEU A 38 -3.73 -1.07 -3.78
N ARG A 39 -5.06 -1.00 -3.88
CA ARG A 39 -5.87 -0.05 -3.12
C ARG A 39 -5.92 -0.37 -1.64
N TYR A 40 -5.73 -1.63 -1.25
CA TYR A 40 -5.87 -2.11 0.12
C TYR A 40 -4.54 -2.26 0.85
N ARG A 41 -3.50 -1.53 0.46
CA ARG A 41 -2.20 -1.59 1.17
C ARG A 41 -2.34 -1.13 2.63
N PRO A 42 -1.66 -1.78 3.59
CA PRO A 42 -0.70 -2.89 3.42
C PRO A 42 -1.33 -4.31 3.41
N LEU A 43 -2.67 -4.44 3.47
CA LEU A 43 -3.36 -5.74 3.51
C LEU A 43 -3.37 -6.45 2.15
N GLY A 44 -3.53 -5.68 1.07
CA GLY A 44 -3.54 -6.20 -0.30
C GLY A 44 -2.15 -6.63 -0.79
N TRP A 45 -1.15 -5.80 -0.50
CA TRP A 45 0.27 -5.98 -0.80
C TRP A 45 1.08 -5.29 0.28
N ALA A 46 2.28 -5.79 0.61
CA ALA A 46 3.13 -5.12 1.58
C ALA A 46 3.63 -3.76 1.07
N HIS A 47 3.99 -3.68 -0.21
CA HIS A 47 4.48 -2.46 -0.87
C HIS A 47 3.59 -1.99 -2.02
N SER A 48 3.88 -0.77 -2.50
CA SER A 48 3.26 -0.24 -3.72
C SER A 48 4.03 -0.72 -4.93
N TYR A 49 3.40 -1.53 -5.77
CA TYR A 49 3.94 -1.94 -7.07
C TYR A 49 3.23 -1.21 -8.20
N GLU A 50 3.91 -1.01 -9.32
CA GLU A 50 3.33 -0.36 -10.51
C GLU A 50 2.99 -1.41 -11.56
N PHE A 51 1.77 -1.95 -11.51
CA PHE A 51 1.24 -2.83 -12.55
C PHE A 51 0.57 -2.00 -13.63
N SER A 52 1.22 -1.90 -14.79
CA SER A 52 0.86 -0.98 -15.87
C SER A 52 0.17 -1.67 -17.05
N ASP A 53 -0.44 -0.90 -17.95
CA ASP A 53 -0.97 -1.43 -19.21
C ASP A 53 0.12 -2.06 -20.10
N ALA A 54 1.40 -1.71 -19.88
CA ALA A 54 2.52 -2.37 -20.57
C ALA A 54 2.64 -3.84 -20.15
N ASP A 55 2.45 -4.13 -18.86
CA ASP A 55 2.49 -5.49 -18.33
C ASP A 55 1.35 -6.34 -18.87
N LEU A 56 0.16 -5.74 -19.00
CA LEU A 56 -0.99 -6.38 -19.63
C LEU A 56 -0.68 -6.75 -21.08
N ARG A 57 -0.11 -5.82 -21.87
CA ARG A 57 0.28 -6.08 -23.26
C ARG A 57 1.32 -7.19 -23.36
N MET A 58 2.37 -7.14 -22.55
CA MET A 58 3.41 -8.18 -22.53
C MET A 58 2.83 -9.55 -22.13
N ALA A 59 1.87 -9.58 -21.21
CA ALA A 59 1.17 -10.82 -20.83
C ALA A 59 0.33 -11.37 -21.98
N CYS A 60 -0.36 -10.51 -22.73
CA CYS A 60 -1.10 -10.89 -23.93
C CYS A 60 -0.17 -11.40 -25.05
N ASP A 61 0.97 -10.76 -25.28
CA ASP A 61 1.95 -11.18 -26.29
C ASP A 61 2.55 -12.54 -25.94
N THR A 62 2.88 -12.73 -24.66
CA THR A 62 3.35 -14.02 -24.13
C THR A 62 2.30 -15.11 -24.29
N LEU A 63 1.04 -14.78 -24.02
CA LEU A 63 -0.10 -15.68 -24.21
C LEU A 63 -0.24 -16.09 -25.68
N ASP A 64 -0.18 -15.15 -26.62
CA ASP A 64 -0.30 -15.44 -28.04
C ASP A 64 0.80 -16.38 -28.52
N ILE A 65 2.05 -16.16 -28.12
CA ILE A 65 3.17 -17.04 -28.44
C ILE A 65 2.91 -18.45 -27.92
N ALA A 66 2.47 -18.58 -26.66
CA ALA A 66 2.18 -19.88 -26.06
C ALA A 66 1.03 -20.61 -26.79
N VAL A 67 -0.06 -19.90 -27.10
CA VAL A 67 -1.22 -20.46 -27.80
C VAL A 67 -0.87 -20.84 -29.24
N ASP A 68 -0.22 -19.96 -29.99
CA ASP A 68 0.15 -20.21 -31.39
C ASP A 68 1.13 -21.41 -31.50
N SER A 69 2.03 -21.58 -30.52
CA SER A 69 2.97 -22.72 -30.49
C SER A 69 2.27 -24.07 -30.33
N VAL A 70 1.11 -24.11 -29.67
CA VAL A 70 0.34 -25.34 -29.39
C VAL A 70 -0.74 -25.57 -30.44
N ALA A 71 -1.38 -24.50 -30.93
CA ALA A 71 -2.47 -24.59 -31.88
C ALA A 71 -2.00 -25.06 -33.27
N LEU A 72 -0.77 -24.70 -33.70
CA LEU A 72 -0.22 -25.06 -35.03
C LEU A 72 -1.22 -24.81 -36.18
N GLY A 73 -2.05 -23.77 -36.10
CA GLY A 73 -3.08 -23.43 -37.10
C GLY A 73 -4.39 -24.21 -37.00
N ARG A 74 -4.62 -24.99 -35.93
CA ARG A 74 -5.90 -25.68 -35.69
C ARG A 74 -6.94 -24.74 -35.08
N ASN A 75 -8.20 -24.96 -35.43
CA ASN A 75 -9.33 -24.15 -34.95
C ASN A 75 -9.71 -24.46 -33.49
N ASN A 76 -9.42 -25.68 -33.00
CA ASN A 76 -9.68 -26.09 -31.62
C ASN A 76 -8.37 -26.52 -30.97
N GLY A 77 -7.99 -25.85 -29.87
CA GLY A 77 -6.80 -26.16 -29.10
C GLY A 77 -7.19 -26.96 -27.85
N SER A 78 -6.63 -28.15 -27.66
CA SER A 78 -6.81 -28.85 -26.37
C SER A 78 -6.16 -28.03 -25.26
N SER A 79 -6.97 -27.48 -24.34
CA SER A 79 -6.53 -26.66 -23.20
C SER A 79 -5.46 -27.35 -22.34
N ASP A 80 -5.48 -28.69 -22.29
CA ASP A 80 -4.47 -29.51 -21.59
C ASP A 80 -3.06 -29.46 -22.18
N LYS A 81 -2.93 -29.07 -23.46
CA LYS A 81 -1.62 -28.96 -24.10
C LYS A 81 -0.98 -27.58 -23.91
N LEU A 82 -1.68 -26.62 -23.32
CA LEU A 82 -1.11 -25.32 -23.05
C LEU A 82 0.03 -25.43 -22.02
N PRO A 83 1.15 -24.72 -22.21
CA PRO A 83 2.29 -24.79 -21.31
C PRO A 83 2.03 -23.98 -20.02
N TRP A 84 1.07 -24.41 -19.21
CA TRP A 84 0.60 -23.72 -18.01
C TRP A 84 1.72 -23.34 -17.06
N LYS A 85 2.66 -24.26 -16.84
CA LYS A 85 3.82 -24.00 -15.98
C LYS A 85 4.68 -22.86 -16.52
N ALA A 86 4.94 -22.84 -17.83
CA ALA A 86 5.72 -21.78 -18.46
C ALA A 86 4.99 -20.43 -18.39
N LEU A 87 3.69 -20.39 -18.70
CA LEU A 87 2.88 -19.17 -18.58
C LEU A 87 2.91 -18.59 -17.16
N ARG A 88 2.67 -19.44 -16.15
CA ARG A 88 2.73 -19.01 -14.75
C ARG A 88 4.12 -18.50 -14.38
N THR A 89 5.18 -19.20 -14.77
CA THR A 89 6.56 -18.76 -14.50
C THR A 89 6.88 -17.43 -15.18
N LEU A 90 6.48 -17.22 -16.43
CA LEU A 90 6.71 -15.96 -17.14
C LEU A 90 5.94 -14.80 -16.50
N PHE A 91 4.67 -15.00 -16.15
CA PHE A 91 3.88 -13.98 -15.47
C PHE A 91 4.42 -13.66 -14.08
N SER A 92 4.79 -14.70 -13.33
CA SER A 92 5.33 -14.64 -11.98
C SER A 92 6.71 -13.97 -11.93
N GLN A 93 7.66 -14.40 -12.76
CA GLN A 93 9.06 -14.03 -12.61
C GLN A 93 9.47 -12.87 -13.52
N CYS A 94 8.85 -12.73 -14.70
CA CYS A 94 9.31 -11.79 -15.71
C CYS A 94 8.41 -10.55 -15.82
N ILE A 95 7.08 -10.72 -15.78
CA ILE A 95 6.15 -9.62 -16.07
C ILE A 95 5.69 -8.89 -14.79
N TYR A 96 5.01 -9.61 -13.91
CA TYR A 96 4.42 -9.01 -12.71
C TYR A 96 5.37 -9.08 -11.51
N GLY A 97 5.91 -10.25 -11.17
CA GLY A 97 6.80 -10.38 -10.01
C GLY A 97 8.22 -9.86 -10.23
N GLY A 98 8.60 -9.49 -11.45
CA GLY A 98 9.84 -8.73 -11.68
C GLY A 98 9.88 -7.37 -10.96
N LYS A 99 8.72 -6.88 -10.48
CA LYS A 99 8.59 -5.65 -9.67
C LYS A 99 8.46 -5.92 -8.17
N ILE A 100 8.31 -7.18 -7.77
CA ILE A 100 8.02 -7.56 -6.39
C ILE A 100 9.34 -7.92 -5.69
N ASP A 101 9.65 -7.19 -4.62
CA ASP A 101 10.84 -7.41 -3.79
C ASP A 101 10.55 -8.23 -2.52
N ASN A 102 9.28 -8.30 -2.11
CA ASN A 102 8.83 -9.02 -0.93
C ASN A 102 8.46 -10.47 -1.26
N LYS A 103 9.09 -11.43 -0.57
CA LYS A 103 8.86 -12.87 -0.77
C LYS A 103 7.42 -13.31 -0.51
N PHE A 104 6.72 -12.71 0.45
CA PHE A 104 5.33 -13.04 0.76
C PHE A 104 4.40 -12.51 -0.33
N ASP A 105 4.64 -11.30 -0.83
CA ASP A 105 3.93 -10.77 -1.99
C ASP A 105 4.18 -11.64 -3.23
N GLN A 106 5.41 -12.10 -3.46
CA GLN A 106 5.71 -13.02 -4.57
C GLN A 106 4.91 -14.33 -4.44
N THR A 107 4.85 -14.89 -3.23
CA THR A 107 4.06 -16.10 -2.95
C THR A 107 2.57 -15.87 -3.21
N LEU A 108 2.05 -14.70 -2.85
CA LEU A 108 0.65 -14.33 -3.09
C LEU A 108 0.35 -14.20 -4.59
N LEU A 109 1.24 -13.56 -5.36
CA LEU A 109 1.14 -13.48 -6.82
C LEU A 109 1.08 -14.88 -7.44
N ASP A 110 1.97 -15.77 -7.00
CA ASP A 110 2.05 -17.16 -7.44
C ASP A 110 0.76 -17.93 -7.15
N CYS A 111 0.14 -17.72 -5.98
CA CYS A 111 -1.16 -18.31 -5.64
C CYS A 111 -2.27 -17.88 -6.61
N PHE A 112 -2.36 -16.61 -6.98
CA PHE A 112 -3.35 -16.16 -7.97
C PHE A 112 -3.10 -16.77 -9.34
N LEU A 113 -1.84 -16.82 -9.77
CA LEU A 113 -1.45 -17.44 -11.04
C LEU A 113 -1.76 -18.94 -11.04
N GLN A 114 -1.49 -19.64 -9.94
CA GLN A 114 -1.79 -21.07 -9.79
C GLN A 114 -3.29 -21.35 -9.74
N LYS A 115 -4.09 -20.44 -9.20
CA LYS A 115 -5.56 -20.56 -9.23
C LYS A 115 -6.11 -20.37 -10.65
N LEU A 116 -5.70 -19.29 -11.33
CA LEU A 116 -6.32 -18.85 -12.58
C LEU A 116 -5.78 -19.55 -13.83
N PHE A 117 -4.48 -19.84 -13.91
CA PHE A 117 -3.84 -20.37 -15.11
C PHE A 117 -3.59 -21.87 -14.98
N THR A 118 -4.68 -22.64 -15.09
CA THR A 118 -4.69 -24.12 -15.08
C THR A 118 -5.71 -24.65 -16.09
N SER A 119 -5.59 -25.92 -16.49
CA SER A 119 -6.58 -26.57 -17.37
C SER A 119 -8.02 -26.47 -16.84
N LYS A 120 -8.20 -26.53 -15.52
CA LYS A 120 -9.51 -26.44 -14.86
C LYS A 120 -10.24 -25.12 -15.13
N ALA A 121 -9.50 -24.06 -15.50
CA ALA A 121 -10.11 -22.79 -15.87
C ALA A 121 -10.99 -22.87 -17.14
N PHE A 122 -10.95 -24.00 -17.86
CA PHE A 122 -11.77 -24.31 -19.04
C PHE A 122 -13.01 -25.15 -18.73
N GLU A 123 -13.19 -25.59 -17.48
CA GLU A 123 -14.40 -26.29 -17.03
C GLU A 123 -15.55 -25.27 -16.86
N ASP A 124 -16.78 -25.63 -17.23
CA ASP A 124 -17.94 -24.70 -17.27
C ASP A 124 -18.33 -24.18 -15.88
N ASP A 125 -18.03 -24.95 -14.82
CA ASP A 125 -18.27 -24.62 -13.42
C ASP A 125 -17.08 -23.95 -12.72
N PHE A 126 -16.08 -23.46 -13.48
CA PHE A 126 -14.92 -22.83 -12.89
C PHE A 126 -15.26 -21.52 -12.15
N VAL A 127 -15.20 -21.57 -10.82
CA VAL A 127 -15.52 -20.47 -9.92
C VAL A 127 -14.35 -19.49 -9.78
N LEU A 128 -14.56 -18.23 -10.23
CA LEU A 128 -13.62 -17.13 -9.99
C LEU A 128 -13.66 -16.71 -8.52
N ILE A 129 -14.87 -16.50 -8.00
CA ILE A 129 -15.11 -16.01 -6.64
C ILE A 129 -16.11 -16.91 -5.94
N ASN A 130 -15.66 -17.52 -4.85
CA ASN A 130 -16.51 -18.34 -3.99
C ASN A 130 -17.48 -17.46 -3.21
N ASN A 131 -18.70 -17.96 -3.02
CA ASN A 131 -19.65 -17.35 -2.10
C ASN A 131 -19.20 -17.62 -0.65
N VAL A 132 -18.40 -16.71 -0.07
CA VAL A 132 -17.89 -16.86 1.31
C VAL A 132 -18.95 -16.52 2.35
N ASP A 133 -19.89 -15.61 2.03
CA ASP A 133 -20.86 -15.07 2.99
C ASP A 133 -22.24 -15.75 2.93
N GLY A 134 -22.45 -16.69 2.00
CA GLY A 134 -23.74 -17.36 1.78
C GLY A 134 -24.80 -16.49 1.10
N LYS A 135 -24.51 -15.22 0.81
CA LYS A 135 -25.49 -14.20 0.40
C LYS A 135 -25.58 -13.97 -1.11
N SER A 136 -24.59 -14.39 -1.90
CA SER A 136 -24.51 -14.14 -3.34
C SER A 136 -24.20 -15.43 -4.11
N SER A 137 -24.64 -15.57 -5.36
CA SER A 137 -24.21 -16.72 -6.18
C SER A 137 -22.69 -16.68 -6.39
N PRO A 138 -22.03 -17.85 -6.46
CA PRO A 138 -20.62 -17.89 -6.86
C PRO A 138 -20.46 -17.26 -8.25
N LEU A 139 -19.42 -16.46 -8.43
CA LEU A 139 -19.13 -15.87 -9.74
C LEU A 139 -18.28 -16.85 -10.53
N CYS A 140 -18.87 -17.43 -11.57
CA CYS A 140 -18.18 -18.30 -12.53
C CYS A 140 -17.63 -17.49 -13.71
N ILE A 141 -16.69 -18.08 -14.42
CA ILE A 141 -16.17 -17.54 -15.68
C ILE A 141 -17.27 -17.50 -16.76
N PRO A 142 -17.33 -16.48 -17.63
CA PRO A 142 -18.31 -16.46 -18.72
C PRO A 142 -18.00 -17.51 -19.79
N GLU A 143 -19.04 -18.15 -20.33
CA GLU A 143 -19.01 -18.92 -21.59
C GLU A 143 -19.01 -17.98 -22.81
N ALA A 144 -18.13 -16.98 -22.80
CA ALA A 144 -18.05 -15.99 -23.87
C ALA A 144 -16.93 -16.35 -24.85
N HIS A 145 -17.25 -16.31 -26.14
CA HIS A 145 -16.34 -16.60 -27.24
C HIS A 145 -16.03 -15.37 -28.09
N SER A 146 -16.80 -14.29 -27.93
CA SER A 146 -16.59 -13.02 -28.60
C SER A 146 -16.17 -11.91 -27.65
N HIS A 147 -15.58 -10.85 -28.20
CA HIS A 147 -15.22 -9.66 -27.44
C HIS A 147 -16.45 -8.97 -26.84
N ASP A 148 -17.55 -8.90 -27.60
CA ASP A 148 -18.79 -8.26 -27.18
C ASP A 148 -19.48 -9.01 -26.05
N GLU A 149 -19.52 -10.35 -26.10
CA GLU A 149 -20.04 -11.18 -25.01
C GLU A 149 -19.24 -10.99 -23.70
N LEU A 150 -17.92 -10.90 -23.79
CA LEU A 150 -17.06 -10.62 -22.64
C LEU A 150 -17.36 -9.23 -22.05
N LEU A 151 -17.51 -8.21 -22.89
CA LEU A 151 -17.86 -6.86 -22.43
C LEU A 151 -19.26 -6.83 -21.81
N GLN A 152 -20.22 -7.50 -22.43
CA GLN A 152 -21.57 -7.62 -21.90
C GLN A 152 -21.55 -8.28 -20.53
N TRP A 153 -20.86 -9.41 -20.36
CA TRP A 153 -20.74 -10.07 -19.06
C TRP A 153 -20.15 -9.14 -17.99
N ILE A 154 -19.10 -8.38 -18.32
CA ILE A 154 -18.49 -7.45 -17.36
C ILE A 154 -19.44 -6.32 -16.99
N SER A 155 -20.25 -5.83 -17.94
CA SER A 155 -21.24 -4.78 -17.66
C SER A 155 -22.37 -5.25 -16.75
N HIS A 156 -22.65 -6.55 -16.69
CA HIS A 156 -23.66 -7.14 -15.79
C HIS A 156 -23.15 -7.37 -14.36
N ILE A 157 -21.85 -7.27 -14.11
CA ILE A 157 -21.32 -7.32 -12.74
C ILE A 157 -21.76 -6.05 -12.00
N GLU A 158 -22.69 -6.19 -11.04
CA GLU A 158 -23.19 -5.08 -10.22
C GLU A 158 -22.07 -4.31 -9.49
N HIS A 159 -22.33 -3.03 -9.22
CA HIS A 159 -21.34 -2.05 -8.74
C HIS A 159 -20.72 -2.33 -7.36
N LEU A 160 -21.21 -3.30 -6.58
CA LEU A 160 -20.62 -3.66 -5.28
C LEU A 160 -19.58 -4.78 -5.42
N GLN A 161 -18.36 -4.38 -5.78
CA GLN A 161 -17.19 -5.25 -5.72
C GLN A 161 -16.70 -5.31 -4.27
N MET A 162 -16.89 -6.45 -3.62
CA MET A 162 -16.49 -6.65 -2.23
C MET A 162 -15.03 -7.10 -2.13
N PRO A 163 -14.31 -6.78 -1.03
CA PRO A 163 -12.91 -7.20 -0.85
C PRO A 163 -12.68 -8.72 -0.93
N ASN A 164 -13.69 -9.54 -0.66
CA ASN A 164 -13.60 -10.99 -0.81
C ASN A 164 -13.34 -11.45 -2.26
N TRP A 165 -13.71 -10.65 -3.27
CA TRP A 165 -13.42 -10.93 -4.69
C TRP A 165 -11.92 -11.02 -4.96
N ILE A 166 -11.15 -10.22 -4.24
CA ILE A 166 -9.69 -10.18 -4.32
C ILE A 166 -9.04 -11.01 -3.21
N GLY A 167 -9.79 -11.80 -2.45
CA GLY A 167 -9.28 -12.65 -1.36
C GLY A 167 -8.96 -11.88 -0.08
N LEU A 168 -9.60 -10.74 0.16
CA LEU A 168 -9.51 -10.00 1.42
C LEU A 168 -10.79 -10.16 2.25
N PRO A 169 -10.71 -10.09 3.58
CA PRO A 169 -11.91 -10.05 4.41
C PRO A 169 -12.68 -8.73 4.18
N ASN A 170 -14.01 -8.77 4.26
CA ASN A 170 -14.89 -7.62 4.00
C ASN A 170 -14.65 -6.42 4.93
N ASN A 171 -14.01 -6.62 6.09
CA ASN A 171 -13.59 -5.54 6.97
C ASN A 171 -12.45 -4.68 6.39
N ALA A 172 -11.72 -5.16 5.39
CA ALA A 172 -10.64 -4.43 4.74
C ALA A 172 -11.15 -3.12 4.09
N GLU A 173 -12.37 -3.12 3.53
CA GLU A 173 -12.98 -1.92 2.97
C GLU A 173 -13.23 -0.85 4.04
N LYS A 174 -13.65 -1.27 5.24
CA LYS A 174 -13.87 -0.34 6.35
C LYS A 174 -12.57 0.36 6.76
N VAL A 175 -11.46 -0.38 6.78
CA VAL A 175 -10.14 0.18 7.10
C VAL A 175 -9.73 1.19 6.02
N LEU A 176 -9.87 0.83 4.74
CA LEU A 176 -9.56 1.71 3.61
C LEU A 176 -10.37 3.01 3.66
N LEU A 177 -11.68 2.92 3.83
CA LEU A 177 -12.57 4.09 3.93
C LEU A 177 -12.26 4.95 5.14
N THR A 178 -11.87 4.34 6.28
CA THR A 178 -11.45 5.08 7.47
C THR A 178 -10.19 5.91 7.19
N VAL A 179 -9.17 5.31 6.57
CA VAL A 179 -7.93 6.02 6.22
C VAL A 179 -8.19 7.15 5.23
N ARG A 180 -9.00 6.90 4.18
CA ARG A 180 -9.39 7.94 3.21
C ARG A 180 -10.20 9.05 3.86
N GLY A 181 -11.10 8.73 4.79
CA GLY A 181 -11.87 9.71 5.56
C GLY A 181 -10.97 10.60 6.42
N GLN A 182 -9.98 10.00 7.10
CA GLN A 182 -8.99 10.76 7.87
C GLN A 182 -8.14 11.68 6.99
N GLU A 183 -7.73 11.21 5.80
CA GLU A 183 -6.98 12.02 4.84
C GLU A 183 -7.84 13.18 4.30
N LEU A 184 -9.09 12.93 3.96
CA LEU A 184 -10.04 13.96 3.52
C LEU A 184 -10.23 15.04 4.59
N ILE A 185 -10.48 14.65 5.85
CA ILE A 185 -10.63 15.60 6.96
C ILE A 185 -9.33 16.40 7.17
N ARG A 186 -8.17 15.75 7.11
CA ARG A 186 -6.87 16.43 7.23
C ARG A 186 -6.65 17.43 6.11
N ASN A 187 -7.03 17.09 4.88
CA ASN A 187 -6.92 17.98 3.73
C ASN A 187 -7.89 19.15 3.82
N MET A 188 -9.12 18.93 4.30
CA MET A 188 -10.08 20.01 4.58
C MET A 188 -9.55 20.98 5.65
N LEU A 189 -8.96 20.46 6.74
CA LEU A 189 -8.37 21.30 7.79
C LEU A 189 -7.25 22.20 7.27
N LYS A 190 -6.38 21.65 6.40
CA LYS A 190 -5.32 22.45 5.76
C LYS A 190 -5.89 23.57 4.89
N MET A 191 -6.95 23.30 4.13
CA MET A 191 -7.61 24.32 3.32
C MET A 191 -8.28 25.40 4.17
N SER A 192 -8.83 25.06 5.34
CA SER A 192 -9.44 26.05 6.24
C SER A 192 -8.44 26.90 7.01
N ASP A 193 -7.28 26.36 7.38
CA ASP A 193 -6.25 27.10 8.11
C ASP A 193 -5.60 28.21 7.25
N ASP A 194 -5.47 28.00 5.94
CA ASP A 194 -4.95 29.01 5.01
C ASP A 194 -5.87 30.25 4.90
N GLU A 195 -7.18 30.11 5.09
CA GLU A 195 -8.13 31.25 5.14
C GLU A 195 -8.05 32.02 6.47
N LEU A 196 -7.65 31.38 7.57
CA LEU A 196 -7.54 32.01 8.89
C LEU A 196 -6.21 32.76 9.08
N ALA A 197 -5.13 32.30 8.43
CA ALA A 197 -3.82 32.95 8.49
C ALA A 197 -3.81 34.39 7.91
N TYR A 198 -4.77 34.72 7.03
CA TYR A 198 -4.91 36.06 6.44
C TYR A 198 -5.69 37.05 7.30
N ASN A 199 -6.45 36.57 8.30
CA ASN A 199 -7.40 37.40 9.03
C ASN A 199 -6.92 37.87 10.41
N ASP A 200 -5.74 37.43 10.88
CA ASP A 200 -5.22 37.81 12.19
C ASP A 200 -4.20 38.95 12.12
N THR A 201 -4.64 40.10 11.59
CA THR A 201 -3.96 41.40 11.77
C THR A 201 -4.65 42.21 12.87
N SER A 202 -4.95 41.58 14.01
CA SER A 202 -5.46 42.29 15.18
C SER A 202 -4.42 42.25 16.30
N GLU A 203 -3.85 43.41 16.60
CA GLU A 203 -2.92 43.68 17.69
C GLU A 203 -3.47 43.11 19.01
N LYS A 204 -2.95 41.96 19.45
CA LYS A 204 -3.23 41.40 20.78
C LYS A 204 -1.94 41.23 21.56
N GLU A 205 -2.03 41.74 22.78
CA GLU A 205 -1.01 41.84 23.82
C GLU A 205 -0.03 40.67 23.91
N GLN A 206 1.19 41.02 24.35
CA GLN A 206 2.39 40.20 24.57
C GLN A 206 2.23 39.04 25.57
N LYS A 207 1.28 38.13 25.36
CA LYS A 207 1.23 36.83 26.04
C LYS A 207 1.68 35.74 25.08
N ALA A 208 2.55 34.86 25.59
CA ALA A 208 2.97 33.67 24.85
C ALA A 208 1.72 32.94 24.31
N PRO A 209 1.71 32.53 23.03
CA PRO A 209 0.58 31.83 22.44
C PRO A 209 0.11 30.64 23.30
N SER A 210 -1.19 30.38 23.33
CA SER A 210 -1.77 29.29 24.14
C SER A 210 -1.08 27.93 23.93
N TRP A 211 -0.72 27.60 22.68
CA TRP A 211 0.01 26.37 22.35
C TRP A 211 1.38 26.27 23.02
N MET A 212 2.06 27.40 23.27
CA MET A 212 3.38 27.46 23.87
C MET A 212 3.34 27.24 25.39
N ILE A 213 2.23 27.62 26.04
CA ILE A 213 1.97 27.31 27.46
C ILE A 213 1.74 25.81 27.62
N VAL A 214 0.87 25.24 26.78
CA VAL A 214 0.57 23.80 26.77
C VAL A 214 1.82 22.98 26.42
N LEU A 215 2.64 23.44 25.48
CA LEU A 215 3.91 22.79 25.12
C LEU A 215 4.88 22.74 26.30
N ALA A 216 5.01 23.84 27.05
CA ALA A 216 5.90 23.87 28.21
C ALA A 216 5.40 22.96 29.35
N GLU A 217 4.11 22.94 29.62
CA GLU A 217 3.51 22.04 30.62
C GLU A 217 3.71 20.57 30.24
N THR A 218 3.49 20.23 28.97
CA THR A 218 3.72 18.88 28.45
C THR A 218 5.19 18.51 28.46
N ALA A 219 6.10 19.38 28.00
CA ALA A 219 7.54 19.14 28.06
C ALA A 219 8.04 18.92 29.49
N THR A 220 7.56 19.71 30.45
CA THR A 220 7.88 19.55 31.88
C THR A 220 7.38 18.19 32.41
N ARG A 221 6.15 17.79 32.04
CA ARG A 221 5.59 16.48 32.40
C ARG A 221 6.38 15.32 31.79
N TRP A 222 6.82 15.44 30.54
CA TRP A 222 7.65 14.42 29.90
C TRP A 222 9.04 14.34 30.52
N LEU A 223 9.67 15.47 30.83
CA LEU A 223 11.00 15.50 31.44
C LEU A 223 11.02 14.87 32.85
N SER A 224 9.92 15.00 33.60
CA SER A 224 9.75 14.36 34.91
C SER A 224 9.39 12.87 34.82
N ALA A 225 8.64 12.46 33.79
CA ALA A 225 8.30 11.06 33.55
C ALA A 225 9.47 10.25 32.99
N LEU A 226 10.34 10.86 32.18
CA LEU A 226 11.49 10.20 31.60
C LEU A 226 12.57 9.95 32.66
N PRO A 227 13.16 8.75 32.72
CA PRO A 227 14.25 8.47 33.65
C PRO A 227 15.45 9.36 33.35
N GLN A 228 16.13 9.83 34.41
CA GLN A 228 17.35 10.62 34.27
C GLN A 228 18.56 9.76 33.96
N ASN A 229 18.60 8.55 34.52
CA ASN A 229 19.69 7.59 34.35
C ASN A 229 19.11 6.20 34.18
N VAL A 230 19.55 5.49 33.12
CA VAL A 230 19.26 4.06 32.94
C VAL A 230 20.55 3.29 33.15
N THR A 231 20.48 2.23 33.95
CA THR A 231 21.65 1.42 34.31
C THR A 231 22.24 0.76 33.07
N LYS A 232 23.52 1.02 32.81
CA LYS A 232 24.27 0.34 31.74
C LYS A 232 24.54 -1.12 32.12
N LEU A 233 24.55 -2.00 31.13
CA LEU A 233 25.05 -3.36 31.32
C LEU A 233 26.53 -3.34 31.68
N LYS A 234 26.91 -4.09 32.72
CA LYS A 234 28.30 -4.20 33.16
C LYS A 234 29.03 -5.26 32.33
N ARG A 235 30.13 -4.86 31.70
CA ARG A 235 31.02 -5.75 30.95
C ARG A 235 31.84 -6.65 31.89
N THR A 236 31.85 -7.94 31.62
CA THR A 236 32.74 -8.94 32.21
C THR A 236 33.40 -9.77 31.11
N LYS A 237 34.51 -10.45 31.43
CA LYS A 237 35.25 -11.26 30.44
C LYS A 237 34.41 -12.42 29.87
N ASP A 238 33.44 -12.90 30.64
CA ASP A 238 32.58 -14.01 30.27
C ASP A 238 31.36 -13.54 29.47
N ASN A 239 30.73 -12.42 29.85
CA ASN A 239 29.53 -11.94 29.17
C ASN A 239 29.82 -11.25 27.83
N ILE A 240 31.01 -10.65 27.63
CA ILE A 240 31.37 -10.06 26.32
C ILE A 240 31.46 -11.13 25.23
N LYS A 241 31.68 -12.39 25.60
CA LYS A 241 31.69 -13.51 24.65
C LYS A 241 30.28 -13.95 24.24
N ASP A 242 29.25 -13.61 25.03
CA ASP A 242 27.85 -13.93 24.74
C ASP A 242 27.27 -12.97 23.67
N PRO A 243 26.82 -13.47 22.51
CA PRO A 243 26.21 -12.63 21.47
C PRO A 243 24.94 -11.91 21.93
N LEU A 244 24.14 -12.50 22.83
CA LEU A 244 22.94 -11.84 23.35
C LEU A 244 23.30 -10.67 24.26
N PHE A 245 24.29 -10.84 25.14
CA PHE A 245 24.80 -9.74 25.96
C PHE A 245 25.28 -8.57 25.10
N ARG A 246 26.04 -8.83 24.03
CA ARG A 246 26.52 -7.80 23.10
C ARG A 246 25.35 -7.07 22.40
N PHE A 247 24.30 -7.80 22.02
CA PHE A 247 23.10 -7.22 21.44
C PHE A 247 22.39 -6.30 22.45
N PHE A 248 22.08 -6.79 23.66
CA PHE A 248 21.40 -5.97 24.67
C PHE A 248 22.23 -4.77 25.10
N GLU A 249 23.55 -4.92 25.22
CA GLU A 249 24.45 -3.80 25.50
C GLU A 249 24.35 -2.73 24.40
N ARG A 250 24.33 -3.12 23.14
CA ARG A 250 24.17 -2.18 22.02
C ARG A 250 22.82 -1.49 22.06
N GLU A 251 21.72 -2.23 22.22
CA GLU A 251 20.37 -1.65 22.27
C GLU A 251 20.18 -0.69 23.46
N ILE A 252 20.71 -1.04 24.65
CA ILE A 252 20.67 -0.16 25.82
C ILE A 252 21.49 1.10 25.58
N ASN A 253 22.66 1.00 24.95
CA ASN A 253 23.47 2.18 24.62
C ASN A 253 22.79 3.07 23.57
N LEU A 254 22.11 2.49 22.57
CA LEU A 254 21.30 3.25 21.59
C LEU A 254 20.13 3.95 22.28
N GLY A 255 19.39 3.24 23.14
CA GLY A 255 18.28 3.81 23.91
C GLY A 255 18.74 4.92 24.86
N LEU A 256 19.91 4.77 25.50
CA LEU A 256 20.50 5.81 26.34
C LEU A 256 20.89 7.06 25.55
N LYS A 257 21.43 6.89 24.34
CA LYS A 257 21.75 8.01 23.45
C LYS A 257 20.47 8.76 23.06
N LEU A 258 19.46 8.04 22.58
CA LEU A 258 18.17 8.63 22.22
C LEU A 258 17.49 9.32 23.41
N LEU A 259 17.55 8.73 24.61
CA LEU A 259 17.04 9.34 25.83
C LEU A 259 17.78 10.64 26.16
N SER A 260 19.10 10.66 26.01
CA SER A 260 19.90 11.88 26.21
C SER A 260 19.50 12.97 25.23
N ASP A 261 19.34 12.63 23.95
CA ASP A 261 18.95 13.57 22.89
C ASP A 261 17.55 14.15 23.20
N ILE A 262 16.56 13.30 23.48
CA ILE A 262 15.19 13.74 23.84
C ILE A 262 15.19 14.64 25.08
N ARG A 263 15.96 14.30 26.12
CA ARG A 263 16.02 15.12 27.34
C ARG A 263 16.71 16.46 27.11
N CYS A 264 17.73 16.50 26.25
CA CYS A 264 18.36 17.75 25.81
C CYS A 264 17.33 18.62 25.10
N ASP A 265 16.66 18.08 24.08
CA ASP A 265 15.65 18.81 23.30
C ASP A 265 14.51 19.35 24.18
N LEU A 266 14.00 18.55 25.12
CA LEU A 266 12.97 19.00 26.07
C LEU A 266 13.47 20.11 26.99
N THR A 267 14.74 20.04 27.41
CA THR A 267 15.36 21.06 28.26
C THR A 267 15.60 22.35 27.47
N ASP A 268 16.00 22.24 26.21
CA ASP A 268 16.21 23.38 25.30
C ASP A 268 14.89 24.09 24.99
N ILE A 269 13.80 23.34 24.74
CA ILE A 269 12.45 23.89 24.57
C ILE A 269 12.01 24.68 25.81
N LEU A 270 12.31 24.17 27.01
CA LEU A 270 12.00 24.86 28.26
C LEU A 270 12.92 26.07 28.50
N ALA A 271 14.19 26.00 28.09
CA ALA A 271 15.17 27.07 28.24
C ALA A 271 14.95 28.24 27.28
N ASP A 272 14.56 28.00 26.02
CA ASP A 272 14.26 29.07 25.04
C ASP A 272 13.04 29.91 25.50
N LYS A 273 12.14 29.31 26.30
CA LYS A 273 11.04 30.01 26.99
C LYS A 273 11.54 31.08 27.98
N PHE A 274 12.71 30.88 28.60
CA PHE A 274 13.32 31.83 29.54
C PHE A 274 14.25 32.83 28.85
N LEU A 275 14.93 32.45 27.77
CA LEU A 275 15.89 33.31 27.09
C LEU A 275 15.21 34.40 26.24
N ARG A 276 14.07 34.13 25.58
CA ARG A 276 13.39 35.17 24.77
C ARG A 276 12.62 36.21 25.59
N HIS A 277 12.14 35.86 26.79
CA HIS A 277 11.56 36.86 27.69
C HIS A 277 12.63 37.67 28.44
N GLY A 278 13.85 37.16 28.64
CA GLY A 278 14.94 37.94 29.22
C GLY A 278 15.61 38.90 28.22
N ILE A 279 15.91 38.41 27.02
CA ILE A 279 16.71 39.16 26.03
C ILE A 279 15.89 40.27 25.38
N VAL A 280 14.61 40.06 25.07
CA VAL A 280 13.78 41.12 24.45
C VAL A 280 13.52 42.26 25.43
N THR A 281 13.37 41.96 26.73
CA THR A 281 13.17 42.98 27.78
C THR A 281 14.47 43.74 28.10
N GLN A 282 15.64 43.08 28.04
CA GLN A 282 16.94 43.75 28.14
C GLN A 282 17.26 44.62 26.92
N PHE A 283 16.93 44.15 25.72
CA PHE A 283 17.17 44.90 24.48
C PHE A 283 16.26 46.13 24.37
N LEU A 284 15.01 46.03 24.82
CA LEU A 284 14.08 47.17 24.90
C LEU A 284 14.46 48.17 26.01
N ASN A 285 14.93 47.71 27.17
CA ASN A 285 15.43 48.61 28.23
C ASN A 285 16.72 49.34 27.83
N LEU A 286 17.61 48.69 27.08
CA LEU A 286 18.81 49.32 26.51
C LEU A 286 18.46 50.37 25.44
N LEU A 287 17.43 50.13 24.62
CA LEU A 287 16.95 51.12 23.64
C LEU A 287 16.21 52.30 24.29
N LEU A 288 15.50 52.07 25.40
CA LEU A 288 14.82 53.14 26.15
C LEU A 288 15.80 54.00 26.97
N GLN A 289 16.89 53.43 27.48
CA GLN A 289 17.97 54.20 28.12
C GLN A 289 18.80 55.03 27.13
N TRP A 290 18.72 54.75 25.84
CA TRP A 290 19.45 55.49 24.79
C TRP A 290 18.66 56.68 24.21
N ASN A 291 17.36 56.77 24.50
CA ASN A 291 16.46 57.82 24.01
C ASN A 291 15.90 58.71 25.15
N GLY A 292 16.56 58.73 26.31
CA GLY A 292 16.25 59.60 27.46
C GLY A 292 17.36 60.59 27.75
#